data_AF-A0A2C6CVU9-F1
#
_entry.id   AF-A0A2C6CVU9-F1
#
_cell.length_a   1.000
_cell.length_b   1.000
_cell.length_c   1.000
_cell.angle_alpha   90.00
_cell.angle_beta   90.00
_cell.angle_gamma   90.00
#
_symmetry.space_group_name_H-M   'P 1'
#
loop_
_entity.id
_entity.type
_entity.pdbx_description
1 polymer ?
#
loop_
_entity_poly.entity_id
_entity_poly.type
_entity_poly.pdbx_seq_one_letter_code
_entity_poly.pdbx_strand_id
1 'polypeptide(L)'
;MQKLLLFLCLLCYFEATLIAQVVRTHTDGSKIIVYPDGSAVYFNDKKPVPDYQQGDYPILAVKIEPLSSAVNVTETDLKQIADRKLQLAREAATLATERAAAARENRQRLEQRLVNAKSGIGSQNAGNLQRQVHLARRIETESLEESRKANVQMQQAENVIRQNRYVEAYNESRRQRRASSVRGAERRESLPQARRLFSAYNASFTGYGAPVTQGKQLPSSPCTLAHEGKDPKTGQYIRASKSELFFTHTDESLRPYLEGKEYLTAEAFVHSRAGYRYLTIKLTFANPNAMQTYGYLPEGSILSMHLLDGNFLNLRSAQDANGSWDDSKKELSYTVTYPIDRSMIGTLRQSELNYVQLFWSSGFEEYDIYQVDVLQRLFDCL
;
A
#
# COMPACT_ATOMS: atom_id res chain seq x y z
N MET A 1 54.81 -20.26 -17.03
CA MET A 1 53.72 -19.44 -16.47
C MET A 1 52.67 -18.97 -17.50
N GLN A 2 52.89 -19.10 -18.81
CA GLN A 2 51.95 -18.61 -19.84
C GLN A 2 50.80 -19.59 -20.17
N LYS A 3 50.92 -20.88 -19.81
CA LYS A 3 49.86 -21.90 -20.01
C LYS A 3 48.82 -21.95 -18.88
N LEU A 4 49.11 -21.39 -17.71
CA LEU A 4 48.17 -21.35 -16.58
C LEU A 4 47.16 -20.19 -16.71
N LEU A 5 47.56 -19.10 -17.38
CA LEU A 5 46.69 -17.94 -17.62
C LEU A 5 45.59 -18.21 -18.66
N LEU A 6 45.84 -19.12 -19.60
CA LEU A 6 44.89 -19.48 -20.66
C LEU A 6 43.77 -20.41 -20.18
N PHE A 7 43.99 -21.15 -19.10
CA PHE A 7 42.97 -22.03 -18.51
C PHE A 7 42.03 -21.27 -17.57
N LEU A 8 42.48 -20.17 -16.97
CA LEU A 8 41.64 -19.35 -16.09
C LEU A 8 40.69 -18.42 -16.86
N CYS A 9 41.00 -18.07 -18.11
CA CYS A 9 40.13 -17.25 -18.96
C CYS A 9 38.94 -18.03 -19.57
N LEU A 10 38.96 -19.37 -19.54
CA LEU A 10 37.93 -20.21 -20.15
C LEU A 10 36.82 -20.65 -19.19
N LEU A 11 36.94 -20.31 -17.89
CA LEU A 11 35.94 -20.62 -16.86
C LEU A 11 35.01 -19.44 -16.52
N CYS A 12 35.14 -18.29 -17.20
CA CYS A 12 34.35 -17.08 -16.95
C CYS A 12 33.19 -16.84 -17.92
N TYR A 13 32.81 -17.83 -18.74
CA TYR A 13 31.71 -17.71 -19.69
C TYR A 13 30.65 -18.79 -19.49
N PHE A 14 30.02 -18.85 -18.32
CA PHE A 14 28.73 -19.54 -18.19
C PHE A 14 27.93 -18.92 -17.03
N GLU A 15 27.68 -17.61 -17.12
CA GLU A 15 26.49 -17.04 -16.49
C GLU A 15 25.29 -17.48 -17.34
N ALA A 16 24.69 -18.62 -16.97
CA ALA A 16 23.40 -19.01 -17.50
C ALA A 16 22.36 -18.04 -16.94
N THR A 17 22.11 -16.95 -17.66
CA THR A 17 20.93 -16.11 -17.48
C THR A 17 19.70 -17.00 -17.64
N LEU A 18 18.94 -17.20 -16.55
CA LEU A 18 17.60 -17.78 -16.60
C LEU A 18 16.67 -16.75 -17.24
N ILE A 19 16.68 -16.69 -18.58
CA ILE A 19 15.77 -15.85 -19.35
C ILE A 19 14.45 -16.61 -19.46
N ALA A 20 13.36 -15.93 -19.11
CA ALA A 20 12.00 -16.48 -19.12
C ALA A 20 11.65 -17.10 -20.48
N GLN A 21 11.24 -18.37 -20.46
CA GLN A 21 10.82 -19.13 -21.63
C GLN A 21 9.33 -18.88 -21.86
N VAL A 22 8.94 -18.40 -23.05
CA VAL A 22 7.54 -18.13 -23.39
C VAL A 22 7.00 -19.27 -24.24
N VAL A 23 5.99 -19.98 -23.71
CA VAL A 23 5.26 -21.01 -24.45
C VAL A 23 4.19 -20.34 -25.31
N ARG A 24 4.17 -20.62 -26.62
CA ARG A 24 3.20 -20.10 -27.58
C ARG A 24 2.52 -21.22 -28.35
N THR A 25 1.43 -20.91 -29.04
CA THR A 25 0.74 -21.85 -29.94
C THR A 25 1.10 -21.52 -31.38
N HIS A 26 1.58 -22.52 -32.12
CA HIS A 26 1.94 -22.43 -33.53
C HIS A 26 0.70 -22.52 -34.43
N THR A 27 0.84 -22.21 -35.72
CA THR A 27 -0.26 -22.15 -36.70
C THR A 27 -0.95 -23.50 -36.92
N ASP A 28 -0.25 -24.60 -36.65
CA ASP A 28 -0.76 -25.99 -36.67
C ASP A 28 -1.47 -26.41 -35.36
N GLY A 29 -1.59 -25.51 -34.38
CA GLY A 29 -2.19 -25.78 -33.07
C GLY A 29 -1.24 -26.45 -32.06
N SER A 30 0.01 -26.74 -32.43
CA SER A 30 1.01 -27.29 -31.52
C SER A 30 1.57 -26.21 -30.57
N LYS A 31 2.06 -26.62 -29.40
CA LYS A 31 2.74 -25.72 -28.47
C LYS A 31 4.23 -25.65 -28.79
N ILE A 32 4.79 -24.45 -28.83
CA ILE A 32 6.21 -24.18 -29.08
C ILE A 32 6.81 -23.34 -27.94
N ILE A 33 8.10 -23.49 -27.70
CA ILE A 33 8.92 -22.65 -26.81
C ILE A 33 9.75 -21.77 -27.73
N VAL A 34 9.63 -20.45 -27.58
CA VAL A 34 10.47 -19.49 -28.32
C VAL A 34 11.54 -18.96 -27.38
N TYR A 35 12.80 -19.12 -27.79
CA TYR A 35 13.97 -18.68 -27.03
C TYR A 35 14.39 -17.25 -27.40
N PRO A 36 15.09 -16.55 -26.50
CA PRO A 36 15.53 -15.17 -26.70
C PRO A 36 16.48 -14.97 -27.89
N ASP A 37 17.19 -16.02 -28.29
CA ASP A 37 18.05 -16.05 -29.48
C ASP A 37 17.26 -16.11 -30.80
N GLY A 38 15.92 -16.20 -30.71
CA GLY A 38 15.03 -16.33 -31.86
C GLY A 38 14.96 -17.77 -32.38
N SER A 39 15.38 -18.78 -31.63
CA SER A 39 15.12 -20.18 -31.97
C SER A 39 13.77 -20.63 -31.39
N ALA A 40 13.13 -21.63 -32.01
CA ALA A 40 11.91 -22.23 -31.48
C ALA A 40 11.96 -23.75 -31.53
N VAL A 41 11.40 -24.37 -30.48
CA VAL A 41 11.27 -25.82 -30.38
C VAL A 41 9.85 -26.20 -30.00
N TYR A 42 9.38 -27.36 -30.42
CA TYR A 42 8.09 -27.89 -29.95
C TYR A 42 8.16 -28.19 -28.44
N PHE A 43 7.11 -27.82 -27.72
CA PHE A 43 7.03 -27.96 -26.26
C PHE A 43 7.12 -29.42 -25.80
N ASN A 44 6.55 -30.34 -26.60
CA ASN A 44 6.41 -31.75 -26.21
C ASN A 44 7.70 -32.56 -26.44
N ASP A 45 8.35 -32.42 -27.59
CA ASP A 45 9.50 -33.24 -27.98
C ASP A 45 10.81 -32.46 -28.11
N LYS A 46 10.77 -31.14 -27.87
CA LYS A 46 11.92 -30.21 -27.92
C LYS A 46 12.67 -30.22 -29.25
N LYS A 47 12.03 -30.70 -30.33
CA LYS A 47 12.64 -30.66 -31.66
C LYS A 47 12.54 -29.25 -32.25
N PRO A 48 13.52 -28.84 -33.06
CA PRO A 48 13.45 -27.58 -33.81
C PRO A 48 12.20 -27.53 -34.68
N VAL A 49 11.55 -26.37 -34.74
CA VAL A 49 10.41 -26.15 -35.64
C VAL A 49 10.96 -25.86 -37.05
N PRO A 50 10.74 -26.74 -38.05
CA PRO A 50 11.45 -26.68 -39.33
C PRO A 50 11.11 -25.44 -40.19
N ASP A 51 9.89 -24.91 -40.06
CA ASP A 51 9.40 -23.76 -40.84
C ASP A 51 9.46 -22.42 -40.08
N TYR A 52 10.17 -22.38 -38.94
CA TYR A 52 10.25 -21.17 -38.13
C TYR A 52 11.16 -20.12 -38.77
N GLN A 53 10.63 -18.92 -39.05
CA GLN A 53 11.45 -17.76 -39.44
C GLN A 53 11.68 -16.80 -38.27
N GLN A 54 12.90 -16.30 -38.16
CA GLN A 54 13.30 -15.32 -37.16
C GLN A 54 12.50 -14.03 -37.36
N GLY A 55 11.42 -13.87 -36.58
CA GLY A 55 10.48 -12.75 -36.71
C GLY A 55 9.00 -13.13 -36.61
N ASP A 56 8.63 -14.41 -36.75
CA ASP A 56 7.23 -14.86 -36.67
C ASP A 56 6.59 -14.61 -35.29
N TYR A 57 7.42 -14.62 -34.25
CA TYR A 57 7.01 -14.34 -32.87
C TYR A 57 8.03 -13.42 -32.22
N PRO A 58 7.98 -12.10 -32.45
CA PRO A 58 8.93 -11.18 -31.86
C PRO A 58 8.84 -11.29 -30.33
N ILE A 59 9.98 -11.58 -29.69
CA ILE A 59 10.15 -11.43 -28.25
C ILE A 59 10.55 -9.98 -28.05
N LEU A 60 9.60 -9.17 -27.57
CA LEU A 60 9.90 -7.82 -27.10
C LEU A 60 10.75 -7.95 -25.82
N ALA A 61 12.06 -8.09 -25.98
CA ALA A 61 13.03 -7.93 -24.91
C ALA A 61 13.16 -6.44 -24.61
N VAL A 62 12.12 -5.83 -24.03
CA VAL A 62 12.21 -4.45 -23.55
C VAL A 62 13.08 -4.49 -22.30
N LYS A 63 14.36 -4.20 -22.46
CA LYS A 63 15.22 -3.84 -21.33
C LYS A 63 14.75 -2.46 -20.88
N ILE A 64 13.76 -2.41 -19.99
CA ILE A 64 13.23 -1.14 -19.48
C ILE A 64 14.32 -0.54 -18.59
N GLU A 65 15.05 0.45 -19.12
CA GLU A 65 15.99 1.21 -18.32
C GLU A 65 15.26 1.82 -17.10
N PRO A 66 15.91 1.89 -15.93
CA PRO A 66 15.34 2.61 -14.79
C PRO A 66 14.99 4.03 -15.25
N LEU A 67 13.76 4.46 -14.96
CA LEU A 67 13.32 5.82 -15.30
C LEU A 67 14.27 6.81 -14.63
N SER A 68 15.00 7.57 -15.44
CA SER A 68 15.97 8.59 -15.01
C SER A 68 15.29 9.86 -14.46
N SER A 69 13.95 9.93 -14.54
CA SER A 69 13.13 11.02 -14.05
C SER A 69 11.96 10.49 -13.20
N ALA A 70 11.44 11.34 -12.32
CA ALA A 70 10.20 11.08 -11.61
C ALA A 70 9.10 10.80 -12.66
N VAL A 71 8.28 9.77 -12.42
CA VAL A 71 7.17 9.45 -13.32
C VAL A 71 6.24 10.66 -13.36
N ASN A 72 6.16 11.31 -14.51
CA ASN A 72 5.30 12.48 -14.68
C ASN A 72 3.84 12.02 -14.67
N VAL A 73 3.07 12.55 -13.72
CA VAL A 73 1.64 12.32 -13.59
C VAL A 73 0.93 12.81 -14.85
N THR A 74 0.27 11.90 -15.58
CA THR A 74 -0.45 12.26 -16.81
C THR A 74 -1.89 12.67 -16.50
N GLU A 75 -2.53 13.39 -17.42
CA GLU A 75 -3.95 13.76 -17.29
C GLU A 75 -4.87 12.53 -17.19
N THR A 76 -4.52 11.46 -17.91
CA THR A 76 -5.22 10.16 -17.84
C THR A 76 -5.12 9.54 -16.45
N ASP A 77 -3.96 9.65 -15.79
CA ASP A 77 -3.79 9.15 -14.42
C ASP A 77 -4.61 9.97 -13.43
N LEU A 78 -4.66 11.30 -13.60
CA LEU A 78 -5.47 12.18 -12.75
C LEU A 78 -6.96 11.87 -12.86
N LYS A 79 -7.42 11.53 -14.07
CA LYS A 79 -8.79 11.05 -14.28
C LYS A 79 -9.04 9.73 -13.56
N GLN A 80 -8.13 8.75 -13.67
CA GLN A 80 -8.25 7.47 -12.97
C GLN A 80 -8.30 7.64 -11.44
N ILE A 81 -7.48 8.54 -10.88
CA ILE A 81 -7.53 8.90 -9.46
C ILE A 81 -8.89 9.49 -9.08
N ALA A 82 -9.44 10.37 -9.92
CA ALA A 82 -10.76 10.95 -9.68
C ALA A 82 -11.86 9.89 -9.73
N ASP A 83 -11.84 9.01 -10.74
CA ASP A 83 -12.79 7.90 -10.89
C ASP A 83 -12.74 6.96 -9.67
N ARG A 84 -11.54 6.66 -9.16
CA ARG A 84 -11.35 5.87 -7.93
C ARG A 84 -11.96 6.53 -6.71
N LYS A 85 -11.71 7.84 -6.52
CA LYS A 85 -12.32 8.61 -5.43
C LYS A 85 -13.84 8.63 -5.51
N LEU A 86 -14.40 8.73 -6.72
CA LEU A 86 -15.84 8.63 -6.92
C LEU A 86 -16.36 7.23 -6.55
N GLN A 87 -15.65 6.16 -6.90
CA GLN A 87 -16.02 4.80 -6.52
C GLN A 87 -16.03 4.62 -4.99
N LEU A 88 -14.99 5.09 -4.29
CA LEU A 88 -14.94 5.07 -2.82
C LEU A 88 -16.06 5.90 -2.20
N ALA A 89 -16.36 7.08 -2.75
CA ALA A 89 -17.43 7.94 -2.25
C ALA A 89 -18.83 7.34 -2.47
N ARG A 90 -19.03 6.62 -3.59
CA ARG A 90 -20.27 5.86 -3.85
C ARG A 90 -20.44 4.74 -2.83
N GLU A 91 -19.37 3.99 -2.57
CA GLU A 91 -19.37 2.93 -1.57
C GLU A 91 -19.65 3.46 -0.16
N ALA A 92 -19.00 4.58 0.21
CA ALA A 92 -19.29 5.28 1.46
C ALA A 92 -20.77 5.68 1.54
N ALA A 93 -21.34 6.25 0.48
CA ALA A 93 -22.75 6.63 0.44
C ALA A 93 -23.69 5.42 0.58
N THR A 94 -23.40 4.31 -0.10
CA THR A 94 -24.20 3.08 0.04
C THR A 94 -24.17 2.55 1.47
N LEU A 95 -22.98 2.42 2.07
CA LEU A 95 -22.82 1.98 3.46
C LEU A 95 -23.55 2.91 4.44
N ALA A 96 -23.49 4.23 4.20
CA ALA A 96 -24.20 5.21 5.00
C ALA A 96 -25.73 5.03 4.94
N THR A 97 -26.26 4.83 3.72
CA THR A 97 -27.70 4.62 3.52
C THR A 97 -28.18 3.33 4.16
N GLU A 98 -27.40 2.26 4.07
CA GLU A 98 -27.70 0.97 4.70
C GLU A 98 -27.70 1.09 6.22
N ARG A 99 -26.68 1.75 6.80
CA ARG A 99 -26.64 2.02 8.24
C ARG A 99 -27.80 2.86 8.73
N ALA A 100 -28.17 3.91 7.99
CA ALA A 100 -29.33 4.74 8.33
C ALA A 100 -30.64 3.94 8.26
N ALA A 101 -30.78 3.05 7.27
CA ALA A 101 -31.94 2.16 7.17
C ALA A 101 -31.99 1.15 8.34
N ALA A 102 -30.86 0.53 8.68
CA ALA A 102 -30.75 -0.40 9.80
C ALA A 102 -31.02 0.29 11.16
N ALA A 103 -30.54 1.52 11.35
CA ALA A 103 -30.83 2.32 12.54
C ALA A 103 -32.34 2.61 12.67
N ARG A 104 -33.00 2.97 11.56
CA ARG A 104 -34.45 3.18 11.52
C ARG A 104 -35.22 1.90 11.85
N GLU A 105 -34.87 0.78 11.23
CA GLU A 105 -35.53 -0.51 11.49
C GLU A 105 -35.35 -0.93 12.96
N ASN A 106 -34.14 -0.79 13.51
CA ASN A 106 -33.87 -1.09 14.90
C ASN A 106 -34.72 -0.22 15.85
N ARG A 107 -34.85 1.09 15.56
CA ARG A 107 -35.74 1.97 16.31
C ARG A 107 -37.20 1.49 16.24
N GLN A 108 -37.72 1.20 15.05
CA GLN A 108 -39.10 0.73 14.86
C GLN A 108 -39.36 -0.57 15.65
N ARG A 109 -38.42 -1.52 15.60
CA ARG A 109 -38.47 -2.77 16.37
C ARG A 109 -38.51 -2.52 17.88
N LEU A 110 -37.70 -1.59 18.39
CA LEU A 110 -37.69 -1.22 19.82
C LEU A 110 -38.99 -0.51 20.24
N GLU A 111 -39.57 0.31 19.37
CA GLU A 111 -40.85 0.98 19.61
C GLU A 111 -42.01 -0.03 19.68
N GLN A 112 -42.07 -1.00 18.76
CA GLN A 112 -43.06 -2.08 18.81
C GLN A 112 -42.94 -2.88 20.12
N ARG A 113 -41.71 -3.23 20.53
CA ARG A 113 -41.45 -3.88 21.82
C ARG A 113 -41.91 -3.04 23.01
N LEU A 114 -41.70 -1.73 22.96
CA LEU A 114 -42.17 -0.80 24.00
C LEU A 114 -43.70 -0.76 24.09
N VAL A 115 -44.40 -0.70 22.95
CA VAL A 115 -45.88 -0.73 22.91
C VAL A 115 -46.39 -2.03 23.53
N ASN A 116 -45.85 -3.18 23.11
CA ASN A 116 -46.23 -4.48 23.64
C ASN A 116 -45.94 -4.61 25.15
N ALA A 117 -44.82 -4.06 25.62
CA ALA A 117 -44.46 -4.05 27.04
C ALA A 117 -45.39 -3.15 27.88
N LYS A 118 -45.88 -2.04 27.32
CA LYS A 118 -46.84 -1.15 27.98
C LYS A 118 -48.24 -1.74 28.08
N SER A 119 -48.64 -2.59 27.14
CA SER A 119 -49.93 -3.29 27.16
C SER A 119 -49.96 -4.55 28.05
N GLY A 120 -48.80 -5.05 28.51
CA GLY A 120 -48.70 -6.22 29.40
C GLY A 120 -48.44 -5.87 30.88
N ILE A 121 -48.53 -6.86 31.79
CA ILE A 121 -48.39 -6.70 33.26
C ILE A 121 -46.90 -6.50 33.71
N GLY A 122 -46.02 -6.05 32.81
CA GLY A 122 -44.55 -5.99 33.01
C GLY A 122 -43.97 -4.59 33.14
N SER A 123 -44.35 -3.83 34.18
CA SER A 123 -43.98 -2.40 34.37
C SER A 123 -42.47 -2.12 34.40
N GLN A 124 -41.64 -3.01 34.99
CA GLN A 124 -40.19 -2.75 35.14
C GLN A 124 -39.40 -2.80 33.82
N ASN A 125 -39.89 -3.50 32.79
CA ASN A 125 -39.21 -3.58 31.49
C ASN A 125 -39.49 -2.37 30.58
N ALA A 126 -40.60 -1.67 30.78
CA ALA A 126 -40.99 -0.54 29.94
C ALA A 126 -40.04 0.66 30.08
N GLY A 127 -39.53 0.95 31.29
CA GLY A 127 -38.59 2.04 31.53
C GLY A 127 -37.23 1.85 30.85
N ASN A 128 -36.72 0.62 30.84
CA ASN A 128 -35.48 0.27 30.11
C ASN A 128 -35.67 0.38 28.60
N LEU A 129 -36.78 -0.14 28.06
CA LEU A 129 -37.12 -0.02 26.65
C LEU A 129 -37.28 1.44 26.21
N GLN A 130 -37.87 2.29 27.05
CA GLN A 130 -38.01 3.71 26.75
C GLN A 130 -36.65 4.42 26.62
N ARG A 131 -35.68 4.10 27.49
CA ARG A 131 -34.31 4.59 27.35
C ARG A 131 -33.64 4.09 26.07
N GLN A 132 -33.81 2.81 25.74
CA GLN A 132 -33.26 2.23 24.50
C GLN A 132 -33.87 2.87 23.24
N VAL A 133 -35.17 3.14 23.22
CA VAL A 133 -35.83 3.86 22.11
C VAL A 133 -35.29 5.27 21.97
N HIS A 134 -35.07 5.98 23.08
CA HIS A 134 -34.47 7.32 23.05
C HIS A 134 -33.06 7.30 22.45
N LEU A 135 -32.22 6.34 22.86
CA LEU A 135 -30.89 6.15 22.26
C LEU A 135 -30.98 5.79 20.77
N ALA A 136 -31.89 4.89 20.39
CA ALA A 136 -32.08 4.49 19.01
C ALA A 136 -32.52 5.65 18.10
N ARG A 137 -33.34 6.58 18.60
CA ARG A 137 -33.70 7.82 17.88
C ARG A 137 -32.49 8.71 17.62
N ARG A 138 -31.63 8.88 18.63
CA ARG A 138 -30.40 9.66 18.48
C ARG A 138 -29.48 9.03 17.44
N ILE A 139 -29.29 7.71 17.51
CA ILE A 139 -28.50 6.97 16.53
C ILE A 139 -29.09 7.13 15.12
N GLU A 140 -30.41 7.00 14.94
CA GLU A 140 -31.04 7.23 13.63
C GLU A 140 -30.77 8.65 13.11
N THR A 141 -30.90 9.68 13.95
CA THR A 141 -30.62 11.06 13.52
C THR A 141 -29.17 11.27 13.11
N GLU A 142 -28.22 10.70 13.87
CA GLU A 142 -26.79 10.77 13.58
C GLU A 142 -26.48 10.02 12.27
N SER A 143 -27.01 8.80 12.07
CA SER A 143 -26.84 8.03 10.84
C SER A 143 -27.48 8.69 9.62
N LEU A 144 -28.61 9.38 9.77
CA LEU A 144 -29.24 10.14 8.67
C LEU A 144 -28.40 11.35 8.26
N GLU A 145 -27.81 12.06 9.22
CA GLU A 145 -26.90 13.17 8.94
C GLU A 145 -25.64 12.68 8.23
N GLU A 146 -25.06 11.58 8.71
CA GLU A 146 -23.92 10.90 8.10
C GLU A 146 -24.22 10.48 6.65
N SER A 147 -25.37 9.84 6.43
CA SER A 147 -25.85 9.49 5.08
C SER A 147 -26.02 10.70 4.18
N ARG A 148 -26.54 11.83 4.69
CA ARG A 148 -26.61 13.07 3.91
C ARG A 148 -25.21 13.58 3.54
N LYS A 149 -24.26 13.59 4.48
CA LYS A 149 -22.88 14.04 4.24
C LYS A 149 -22.18 13.17 3.19
N ALA A 150 -22.30 11.85 3.30
CA ALA A 150 -21.73 10.90 2.34
C ALA A 150 -22.32 11.10 0.92
N ASN A 151 -23.64 11.31 0.81
CA ASN A 151 -24.28 11.62 -0.47
C ASN A 151 -23.78 12.95 -1.08
N VAL A 152 -23.58 13.98 -0.26
CA VAL A 152 -23.01 15.27 -0.73
C VAL A 152 -21.57 15.08 -1.21
N GLN A 153 -20.74 14.32 -0.49
CA GLN A 153 -19.37 14.02 -0.92
C GLN A 153 -19.33 13.24 -2.24
N MET A 154 -20.21 12.24 -2.40
CA MET A 154 -20.36 11.50 -3.65
C MET A 154 -20.74 12.44 -4.82
N GLN A 155 -21.72 13.33 -4.62
CA GLN A 155 -22.11 14.31 -5.64
C GLN A 155 -20.98 15.29 -5.99
N GLN A 156 -20.21 15.72 -4.99
CA GLN A 156 -19.03 16.57 -5.21
C GLN A 156 -17.98 15.85 -6.06
N ALA A 157 -17.65 14.59 -5.72
CA ALA A 157 -16.73 13.76 -6.50
C ALA A 157 -17.23 13.55 -7.94
N GLU A 158 -18.53 13.33 -8.11
CA GLU A 158 -19.14 13.15 -9.43
C GLU A 158 -19.06 14.43 -10.28
N ASN A 159 -19.29 15.59 -9.66
CA ASN A 159 -19.18 16.88 -10.34
C ASN A 159 -17.75 17.16 -10.82
N VAL A 160 -16.72 16.76 -10.06
CA VAL A 160 -15.32 16.91 -10.46
C VAL A 160 -15.04 16.17 -11.77
N ILE A 161 -15.52 14.94 -11.91
CA ILE A 161 -15.35 14.15 -13.13
C ILE A 161 -16.21 14.71 -14.26
N ARG A 162 -17.49 14.98 -14.00
CA ARG A 162 -18.44 15.48 -15.00
C ARG A 162 -18.01 16.81 -15.62
N GLN A 163 -17.38 17.68 -14.84
CA GLN A 163 -16.90 18.99 -15.28
C GLN A 163 -15.45 18.96 -15.78
N ASN A 164 -14.79 17.80 -15.85
CA ASN A 164 -13.36 17.65 -16.17
C ASN A 164 -12.43 18.49 -15.26
N ARG A 165 -12.81 18.72 -13.99
CA ARG A 165 -12.05 19.54 -13.02
C ARG A 165 -11.05 18.73 -12.19
N TYR A 166 -10.74 17.51 -12.59
CA TYR A 166 -9.88 16.59 -11.83
C TYR A 166 -8.43 17.10 -11.70
N VAL A 167 -7.92 17.85 -12.69
CA VAL A 167 -6.58 18.47 -12.60
C VAL A 167 -6.55 19.57 -11.54
N GLU A 168 -7.58 20.43 -11.52
CA GLU A 168 -7.71 21.51 -10.53
C GLU A 168 -7.86 20.94 -9.11
N ALA A 169 -8.76 19.96 -8.94
CA ALA A 169 -8.99 19.30 -7.66
C ALA A 169 -7.72 18.60 -7.13
N TYR A 170 -6.93 17.97 -8.00
CA TYR A 170 -5.65 17.37 -7.63
C TYR A 170 -4.64 18.43 -7.17
N ASN A 171 -4.51 19.53 -7.93
CA ASN A 171 -3.59 20.63 -7.59
C ASN A 171 -3.98 21.34 -6.29
N GLU A 172 -5.27 21.54 -6.04
CA GLU A 172 -5.78 22.09 -4.78
C GLU A 172 -5.45 21.18 -3.59
N SER A 173 -5.69 19.88 -3.72
CA SER A 173 -5.32 18.90 -2.69
C SER A 173 -3.82 18.94 -2.40
N ARG A 174 -2.96 18.99 -3.43
CA ARG A 174 -1.51 19.13 -3.26
C ARG A 174 -1.13 20.43 -2.55
N ARG A 175 -1.78 21.55 -2.88
CA ARG A 175 -1.56 22.85 -2.20
C ARG A 175 -1.97 22.79 -0.74
N GLN A 176 -3.12 22.18 -0.43
CA GLN A 176 -3.59 22.02 0.95
C GLN A 176 -2.63 21.16 1.78
N ARG A 177 -2.13 20.05 1.23
CA ARG A 177 -1.12 19.19 1.90
C ARG A 177 0.20 19.93 2.16
N ARG A 178 0.67 20.73 1.19
CA ARG A 178 1.86 21.57 1.38
C ARG A 178 1.63 22.67 2.42
N ALA A 179 0.45 23.28 2.43
CA ALA A 179 0.12 24.31 3.41
C ALA A 179 -0.01 23.73 4.83
N SER A 180 -0.56 22.52 4.99
CA SER A 180 -0.65 21.86 6.30
C SER A 180 0.71 21.39 6.82
N SER A 181 1.61 20.91 5.94
CA SER A 181 2.98 20.56 6.34
C SER A 181 3.81 21.78 6.75
N VAL A 182 3.69 22.90 6.01
CA VAL A 182 4.37 24.17 6.36
C VAL A 182 3.83 24.76 7.67
N ARG A 183 2.51 24.75 7.90
CA ARG A 183 1.93 25.19 9.19
C ARG A 183 2.38 24.31 10.36
N GLY A 184 2.61 23.02 10.14
CA GLY A 184 3.21 22.12 11.14
C GLY A 184 4.66 22.51 11.50
N ALA A 185 5.42 22.99 10.51
CA ALA A 185 6.79 23.48 10.69
C ALA A 185 6.83 24.87 11.37
N GLU A 186 6.02 25.83 10.93
CA GLU A 186 5.95 27.19 11.52
C GLU A 186 5.40 27.19 12.96
N ARG A 187 4.47 26.29 13.27
CA ARG A 187 3.95 26.12 14.64
C ARG A 187 4.97 25.50 15.59
N ARG A 188 6.01 24.81 15.06
CA ARG A 188 7.16 24.33 15.85
C ARG A 188 8.16 25.45 16.15
N GLU A 189 8.31 26.45 15.28
CA GLU A 189 9.20 27.59 15.50
C GLU A 189 8.62 28.66 16.46
N SER A 190 7.30 28.83 16.48
CA SER A 190 6.62 29.89 17.25
C SER A 190 6.17 29.49 18.68
N LEU A 191 6.48 28.27 19.14
CA LEU A 191 6.21 27.88 20.53
C LEU A 191 7.30 28.45 21.46
N PRO A 192 6.95 29.27 22.47
CA PRO A 192 7.89 29.69 23.50
C PRO A 192 8.57 28.46 24.10
N GLN A 193 9.89 28.52 24.28
CA GLN A 193 10.75 27.42 24.72
C GLN A 193 10.20 26.66 25.95
N ALA A 194 9.41 27.32 26.79
CA ALA A 194 8.74 26.73 27.95
C ALA A 194 7.65 25.69 27.63
N ARG A 195 7.02 25.70 26.44
CA ARG A 195 5.98 24.72 26.06
C ARG A 195 6.51 23.52 25.25
N ARG A 196 7.77 23.54 24.82
CA ARG A 196 8.44 22.33 24.30
C ARG A 196 8.64 21.25 25.37
N LEU A 197 8.40 21.59 26.65
CA LEU A 197 8.52 20.68 27.80
C LEU A 197 7.23 19.91 28.16
N PHE A 198 6.09 20.20 27.53
CA PHE A 198 4.80 19.60 27.93
C PHE A 198 4.11 18.75 26.85
N SER A 199 4.84 18.32 25.82
CA SER A 199 4.38 17.24 24.93
C SER A 199 5.27 16.00 25.13
N ALA A 200 5.40 15.59 26.39
CA ALA A 200 5.80 14.25 26.75
C ALA A 200 4.53 13.49 27.11
N TYR A 201 4.20 12.52 26.27
CA TYR A 201 3.33 11.39 26.57
C TYR A 201 3.56 10.94 28.03
N ASN A 202 2.50 10.92 28.85
CA ASN A 202 2.42 10.46 30.24
C ASN A 202 3.72 9.82 30.79
N ALA A 203 4.65 10.64 31.25
CA ALA A 203 5.78 10.17 32.03
C ALA A 203 5.34 10.11 33.49
N SER A 204 5.21 8.91 34.04
CA SER A 204 5.08 8.70 35.48
C SER A 204 6.28 9.37 36.16
N PHE A 205 5.99 10.35 37.00
CA PHE A 205 6.95 11.11 37.79
C PHE A 205 7.75 10.15 38.70
N THR A 206 9.04 9.96 38.40
CA THR A 206 10.02 9.43 39.34
C THR A 206 10.96 10.57 39.70
N GLY A 207 10.98 10.94 40.98
CA GLY A 207 11.59 12.17 41.48
C GLY A 207 13.10 12.31 41.24
N TYR A 208 13.51 13.59 41.19
CA TYR A 208 14.83 14.19 41.37
C TYR A 208 16.07 13.49 40.76
N GLY A 209 16.48 13.96 39.57
CA GLY A 209 17.82 13.77 39.00
C GLY A 209 18.13 14.89 37.99
N ALA A 210 19.39 15.37 37.98
CA ALA A 210 19.83 16.53 37.18
C ALA A 210 19.63 16.37 35.66
N PRO A 211 19.38 17.47 34.91
CA PRO A 211 19.10 17.39 33.48
C PRO A 211 20.38 17.08 32.69
N VAL A 212 20.40 15.93 32.02
CA VAL A 212 21.41 15.60 31.02
C VAL A 212 21.12 16.42 29.77
N THR A 213 21.88 17.49 29.56
CA THR A 213 21.95 18.21 28.28
C THR A 213 22.75 17.37 27.29
N GLN A 214 22.06 16.49 26.57
CA GLN A 214 22.53 16.00 25.28
C GLN A 214 21.33 16.04 24.35
N GLY A 215 21.51 16.66 23.18
CA GLY A 215 20.55 16.56 22.08
C GLY A 215 20.38 15.09 21.72
N LYS A 216 19.42 14.44 22.36
CA LYS A 216 19.04 13.07 22.03
C LYS A 216 18.45 13.13 20.64
N GLN A 217 19.20 12.60 19.67
CA GLN A 217 18.61 11.86 18.57
C GLN A 217 17.46 11.04 19.17
N LEU A 218 16.27 11.11 18.55
CA LEU A 218 15.19 10.18 18.90
C LEU A 218 15.83 8.79 18.94
N PRO A 219 15.68 8.02 20.03
CA PRO A 219 16.26 6.69 20.09
C PRO A 219 15.69 5.90 18.92
N SER A 220 16.55 5.59 17.94
CA SER A 220 16.20 4.63 16.91
C SER A 220 15.86 3.34 17.64
N SER A 221 14.63 2.86 17.45
CA SER A 221 14.24 1.56 17.98
C SER A 221 15.27 0.53 17.51
N PRO A 222 15.81 -0.32 18.40
CA PRO A 222 16.82 -1.29 18.00
C PRO A 222 16.25 -2.20 16.91
N CYS A 223 17.02 -2.38 15.84
CA CYS A 223 16.68 -3.31 14.77
C CYS A 223 16.28 -4.68 15.37
N THR A 224 15.13 -5.21 14.92
CA THR A 224 14.66 -6.54 15.31
C THR A 224 14.64 -7.47 14.09
N LEU A 225 15.38 -8.57 14.15
CA LEU A 225 15.40 -9.59 13.10
C LEU A 225 14.21 -10.54 13.27
N ALA A 226 13.56 -10.90 12.15
CA ALA A 226 12.58 -11.99 12.11
C ALA A 226 13.26 -13.34 11.86
N HIS A 227 14.32 -13.35 11.05
CA HIS A 227 15.04 -14.56 10.68
C HIS A 227 16.50 -14.27 10.36
N GLU A 228 17.40 -15.14 10.82
CA GLU A 228 18.82 -15.12 10.47
C GLU A 228 19.33 -16.57 10.42
N GLY A 229 19.75 -17.04 9.24
CA GLY A 229 20.23 -18.40 9.10
C GLY A 229 20.23 -18.91 7.67
N LYS A 230 20.64 -20.17 7.48
CA LYS A 230 20.54 -20.84 6.17
C LYS A 230 19.14 -21.40 5.97
N ASP A 231 18.55 -21.12 4.82
CA ASP A 231 17.28 -21.71 4.41
C ASP A 231 17.46 -23.23 4.20
N PRO A 232 16.69 -24.08 4.90
CA PRO A 232 16.81 -25.53 4.79
C PRO A 232 16.48 -26.07 3.40
N LYS A 233 15.69 -25.35 2.59
CA LYS A 233 15.31 -25.80 1.24
C LYS A 233 16.35 -25.44 0.19
N THR A 234 16.99 -24.29 0.31
CA THR A 234 17.86 -23.75 -0.74
C THR A 234 19.33 -23.71 -0.33
N GLY A 235 19.65 -23.92 0.96
CA GLY A 235 21.00 -23.84 1.51
C GLY A 235 21.58 -22.41 1.55
N GLN A 236 20.83 -21.42 1.06
CA GLN A 236 21.26 -20.03 0.98
C GLN A 236 21.09 -19.33 2.32
N TYR A 237 22.03 -18.44 2.65
CA TYR A 237 21.91 -17.61 3.84
C TYR A 237 20.84 -16.53 3.63
N ILE A 238 19.90 -16.45 4.57
CA ILE A 238 18.79 -15.49 4.60
C ILE A 238 18.86 -14.70 5.90
N ARG A 239 18.81 -13.38 5.75
CA ARG A 239 18.64 -12.43 6.86
C ARG A 239 17.44 -11.55 6.57
N ALA A 240 16.49 -11.47 7.48
CA ALA A 240 15.25 -10.72 7.30
C ALA A 240 14.92 -9.89 8.54
N SER A 241 14.58 -8.62 8.33
CA SER A 241 14.03 -7.76 9.37
C SER A 241 12.63 -8.23 9.77
N LYS A 242 12.19 -7.83 10.97
CA LYS A 242 10.79 -7.92 11.34
C LYS A 242 9.95 -7.02 10.43
N SER A 243 8.70 -7.43 10.21
CA SER A 243 7.68 -6.61 9.56
C SER A 243 7.35 -5.40 10.42
N GLU A 244 7.42 -4.21 9.83
CA GLU A 244 7.05 -2.94 10.45
C GLU A 244 5.97 -2.23 9.63
N LEU A 245 5.20 -1.37 10.30
CA LEU A 245 4.21 -0.55 9.63
C LEU A 245 4.90 0.46 8.71
N PHE A 246 4.58 0.38 7.42
CA PHE A 246 5.12 1.27 6.40
C PHE A 246 4.24 2.51 6.23
N PHE A 247 2.95 2.30 5.95
CA PHE A 247 1.94 3.37 5.93
C PHE A 247 0.54 2.82 6.14
N THR A 248 -0.40 3.70 6.43
CA THR A 248 -1.83 3.43 6.41
C THR A 248 -2.54 4.46 5.55
N HIS A 249 -3.62 4.06 4.90
CA HIS A 249 -4.43 4.96 4.09
C HIS A 249 -5.90 4.66 4.27
N THR A 250 -6.67 5.70 4.54
CA THR A 250 -8.13 5.65 4.66
C THR A 250 -8.70 6.93 4.09
N ASP A 251 -9.59 6.81 3.10
CA ASP A 251 -10.36 7.95 2.63
C ASP A 251 -11.30 8.44 3.75
N GLU A 252 -11.38 9.75 3.96
CA GLU A 252 -12.18 10.36 5.03
C GLU A 252 -13.67 10.00 4.90
N SER A 253 -14.15 9.79 3.66
CA SER A 253 -15.51 9.33 3.42
C SER A 253 -15.76 7.92 3.96
N LEU A 254 -14.74 7.05 3.98
CA LEU A 254 -14.87 5.67 4.44
C LEU A 254 -14.59 5.48 5.93
N ARG A 255 -13.85 6.40 6.56
CA ARG A 255 -13.41 6.30 7.95
C ARG A 255 -14.52 5.98 8.96
N PRO A 256 -15.73 6.57 8.89
CA PRO A 256 -16.82 6.22 9.80
C PRO A 256 -17.28 4.76 9.68
N TYR A 257 -17.07 4.12 8.53
CA TYR A 257 -17.57 2.78 8.21
C TYR A 257 -16.65 1.64 8.60
N LEU A 258 -15.40 1.95 8.95
CA LEU A 258 -14.36 0.94 9.18
C LEU A 258 -14.17 0.55 10.66
N GLU A 259 -15.03 1.02 11.56
CA GLU A 259 -15.02 0.66 12.99
C GLU A 259 -13.66 0.91 13.66
N GLY A 260 -12.95 1.96 13.22
CA GLY A 260 -11.61 2.31 13.73
C GLY A 260 -10.46 1.54 13.09
N LYS A 261 -10.73 0.66 12.11
CA LYS A 261 -9.71 0.07 11.26
C LYS A 261 -9.30 1.01 10.13
N GLU A 262 -8.08 0.86 9.66
CA GLU A 262 -7.61 1.53 8.45
C GLU A 262 -8.06 0.76 7.22
N TYR A 263 -8.44 1.47 6.15
CA TYR A 263 -8.89 0.89 4.90
C TYR A 263 -7.78 0.08 4.22
N LEU A 264 -6.58 0.67 4.15
CA LEU A 264 -5.36 0.06 3.66
C LEU A 264 -4.28 0.14 4.75
N THR A 265 -3.70 -1.00 5.10
CA THR A 265 -2.51 -1.10 5.93
C THR A 265 -1.37 -1.69 5.11
N ALA A 266 -0.25 -0.98 5.04
CA ALA A 266 0.96 -1.44 4.39
C ALA A 266 2.01 -1.78 5.44
N GLU A 267 2.44 -3.03 5.49
CA GLU A 267 3.56 -3.48 6.30
C GLU A 267 4.75 -3.80 5.38
N ALA A 268 5.95 -3.42 5.80
CA ALA A 268 7.17 -3.66 5.05
C ALA A 268 8.19 -4.42 5.87
N PHE A 269 8.93 -5.29 5.20
CA PHE A 269 10.14 -5.88 5.74
C PHE A 269 11.19 -5.97 4.65
N VAL A 270 12.46 -6.00 5.06
CA VAL A 270 13.57 -6.17 4.15
C VAL A 270 14.24 -7.50 4.41
N HIS A 271 14.68 -8.16 3.35
CA HIS A 271 15.40 -9.41 3.46
C HIS A 271 16.53 -9.49 2.45
N SER A 272 17.58 -10.21 2.83
CA SER A 272 18.70 -10.55 1.96
C SER A 272 18.72 -12.03 1.70
N ARG A 273 19.00 -12.40 0.45
CA ARG A 273 19.13 -13.79 0.01
C ARG A 273 20.23 -13.87 -1.05
N ALA A 274 21.22 -14.73 -0.82
CA ALA A 274 22.35 -14.91 -1.73
C ALA A 274 23.07 -13.60 -2.12
N GLY A 275 23.16 -12.63 -1.19
CA GLY A 275 23.78 -11.32 -1.40
C GLY A 275 22.88 -10.25 -2.03
N TYR A 276 21.75 -10.65 -2.62
CA TYR A 276 20.71 -9.73 -3.10
C TYR A 276 19.83 -9.25 -1.95
N ARG A 277 19.30 -8.03 -2.07
CA ARG A 277 18.42 -7.42 -1.08
C ARG A 277 17.08 -7.08 -1.71
N TYR A 278 16.03 -7.24 -0.91
CA TYR A 278 14.67 -7.06 -1.35
C TYR A 278 13.88 -6.29 -0.28
N LEU A 279 13.03 -5.39 -0.73
CA LEU A 279 11.97 -4.78 0.07
C LEU A 279 10.67 -5.51 -0.28
N THR A 280 10.04 -6.14 0.71
CA THR A 280 8.73 -6.75 0.53
C THR A 280 7.70 -5.93 1.27
N ILE A 281 6.63 -5.58 0.56
CA ILE A 281 5.50 -4.84 1.10
C ILE A 281 4.27 -5.74 1.04
N LYS A 282 3.62 -5.89 2.19
CA LYS A 282 2.33 -6.54 2.35
C LYS A 282 1.26 -5.46 2.50
N LEU A 283 0.34 -5.39 1.55
CA LEU A 283 -0.78 -4.45 1.53
C LEU A 283 -2.04 -5.22 1.92
N THR A 284 -2.69 -4.81 3.01
CA THR A 284 -3.91 -5.44 3.52
C THR A 284 -5.05 -4.44 3.45
N PHE A 285 -6.14 -4.80 2.76
CA PHE A 285 -7.36 -4.02 2.69
C PHE A 285 -8.46 -4.62 3.57
N ALA A 286 -9.15 -3.75 4.31
CA ALA A 286 -10.29 -4.11 5.16
C ALA A 286 -11.60 -4.31 4.36
N ASN A 287 -11.56 -4.29 3.02
CA ASN A 287 -12.74 -4.35 2.17
C ASN A 287 -12.48 -5.21 0.91
N PRO A 288 -13.35 -6.19 0.57
CA PRO A 288 -13.21 -7.01 -0.63
C PRO A 288 -13.30 -6.22 -1.94
N ASN A 289 -14.04 -5.10 -1.98
CA ASN A 289 -14.23 -4.28 -3.17
C ASN A 289 -12.95 -3.53 -3.59
N ALA A 290 -11.92 -3.54 -2.75
CA ALA A 290 -10.61 -3.00 -3.09
C ALA A 290 -10.03 -3.64 -4.36
N MET A 291 -10.30 -4.94 -4.62
CA MET A 291 -9.83 -5.60 -5.85
C MET A 291 -10.42 -4.97 -7.12
N GLN A 292 -11.69 -4.56 -7.10
CA GLN A 292 -12.33 -3.91 -8.24
C GLN A 292 -11.85 -2.47 -8.43
N THR A 293 -11.47 -1.82 -7.32
CA THR A 293 -11.08 -0.40 -7.28
C THR A 293 -9.61 -0.19 -7.67
N TYR A 294 -8.73 -1.07 -7.18
CA TYR A 294 -7.28 -0.98 -7.36
C TYR A 294 -6.75 -1.97 -8.42
N GLY A 295 -7.45 -3.09 -8.66
CA GLY A 295 -7.00 -4.13 -9.58
C GLY A 295 -5.88 -4.99 -8.98
N TYR A 296 -4.77 -5.11 -9.70
CA TYR A 296 -3.59 -5.89 -9.31
C TYR A 296 -2.30 -5.08 -9.46
N LEU A 297 -1.19 -5.60 -8.96
CA LEU A 297 0.13 -5.00 -9.14
C LEU A 297 0.92 -5.82 -10.16
N PRO A 298 1.12 -5.32 -11.40
CA PRO A 298 1.84 -6.07 -12.43
C PRO A 298 3.34 -6.19 -12.11
N GLU A 299 4.00 -7.17 -12.70
CA GLU A 299 5.45 -7.29 -12.77
C GLU A 299 6.05 -6.03 -13.40
N GLY A 300 7.14 -5.53 -12.82
CA GLY A 300 7.75 -4.27 -13.23
C GLY A 300 7.00 -3.02 -12.79
N SER A 301 5.89 -3.14 -12.04
CA SER A 301 5.21 -1.99 -11.43
C SER A 301 6.16 -1.19 -10.55
N ILE A 302 5.98 0.12 -10.56
CA ILE A 302 6.91 1.06 -9.93
C ILE A 302 6.42 1.38 -8.52
N LEU A 303 7.35 1.36 -7.57
CA LEU A 303 7.22 2.03 -6.29
C LEU A 303 8.17 3.23 -6.30
N SER A 304 7.60 4.44 -6.32
CA SER A 304 8.37 5.69 -6.26
C SER A 304 8.35 6.21 -4.83
N MET A 305 9.48 6.19 -4.15
CA MET A 305 9.63 6.70 -2.79
C MET A 305 10.20 8.11 -2.84
N HIS A 306 9.41 9.09 -2.41
CA HIS A 306 9.81 10.49 -2.36
C HIS A 306 10.35 10.81 -0.97
N LEU A 307 11.56 11.33 -0.93
CA LEU A 307 12.31 11.61 0.29
C LEU A 307 12.02 13.05 0.77
N LEU A 308 12.28 13.33 2.04
CA LEU A 308 12.10 14.68 2.61
C LEU A 308 13.09 15.72 2.06
N ASP A 309 14.26 15.27 1.59
CA ASP A 309 15.28 16.12 0.96
C ASP A 309 14.93 16.50 -0.50
N GLY A 310 13.81 15.98 -1.04
CA GLY A 310 13.36 16.22 -2.41
C GLY A 310 13.90 15.21 -3.43
N ASN A 311 14.76 14.28 -3.03
CA ASN A 311 15.19 13.17 -3.87
C ASN A 311 14.09 12.10 -3.97
N PHE A 312 14.22 11.20 -4.94
CA PHE A 312 13.29 10.08 -5.11
C PHE A 312 14.03 8.80 -5.50
N LEU A 313 13.44 7.66 -5.14
CA LEU A 313 13.95 6.33 -5.45
C LEU A 313 12.84 5.52 -6.11
N ASN A 314 13.14 4.92 -7.27
CA ASN A 314 12.18 4.09 -8.01
C ASN A 314 12.61 2.63 -7.92
N LEU A 315 11.74 1.79 -7.36
CA LEU A 315 11.90 0.34 -7.34
C LEU A 315 10.89 -0.31 -8.28
N ARG A 316 11.25 -1.46 -8.86
CA ARG A 316 10.38 -2.23 -9.76
C ARG A 316 10.00 -3.56 -9.11
N SER A 317 8.73 -3.96 -9.21
CA SER A 317 8.30 -5.25 -8.67
C SER A 317 8.92 -6.41 -9.45
N ALA A 318 9.27 -7.48 -8.74
CA ALA A 318 9.84 -8.69 -9.33
C ALA A 318 8.78 -9.66 -9.89
N GLN A 319 7.51 -9.47 -9.54
CA GLN A 319 6.44 -10.41 -9.84
C GLN A 319 5.08 -9.71 -9.81
N ASP A 320 4.10 -10.32 -10.49
CA ASP A 320 2.68 -9.98 -10.36
C ASP A 320 2.18 -10.25 -8.93
N ALA A 321 1.31 -9.38 -8.44
CA ALA A 321 0.53 -9.61 -7.23
C ALA A 321 -0.96 -9.37 -7.49
N ASN A 322 -1.70 -10.48 -7.57
CA ASN A 322 -3.12 -10.51 -7.96
C ASN A 322 -4.09 -10.38 -6.76
N GLY A 323 -3.57 -10.25 -5.54
CA GLY A 323 -4.37 -10.20 -4.33
C GLY A 323 -4.87 -11.58 -3.88
N SER A 324 -4.99 -11.79 -2.58
CA SER A 324 -5.52 -13.00 -1.97
C SER A 324 -6.54 -12.63 -0.92
N TRP A 325 -7.77 -13.13 -1.10
CA TRP A 325 -8.86 -12.94 -0.15
C TRP A 325 -8.79 -13.97 0.96
N ASP A 326 -8.72 -13.51 2.21
CA ASP A 326 -8.85 -14.33 3.40
C ASP A 326 -10.28 -14.22 3.94
N ASP A 327 -11.09 -15.26 3.73
CA ASP A 327 -12.49 -15.25 4.15
C ASP A 327 -12.66 -15.25 5.68
N SER A 328 -11.66 -15.72 6.42
CA SER A 328 -11.70 -15.76 7.88
C SER A 328 -11.51 -14.38 8.50
N LYS A 329 -10.61 -13.58 7.93
CA LYS A 329 -10.31 -12.21 8.38
C LYS A 329 -11.13 -11.15 7.67
N LYS A 330 -11.78 -11.51 6.56
CA LYS A 330 -12.45 -10.60 5.63
C LYS A 330 -11.50 -9.51 5.13
N GLU A 331 -10.28 -9.92 4.78
CA GLU A 331 -9.20 -9.04 4.35
C GLU A 331 -8.67 -9.46 2.97
N LEU A 332 -8.36 -8.47 2.13
CA LEU A 332 -7.68 -8.69 0.85
C LEU A 332 -6.21 -8.33 1.00
N SER A 333 -5.32 -9.27 0.73
CA SER A 333 -3.86 -9.07 0.89
C SER A 333 -3.11 -9.14 -0.43
N TYR A 334 -2.24 -8.17 -0.71
CA TYR A 334 -1.25 -8.20 -1.78
C TYR A 334 0.15 -8.29 -1.16
N THR A 335 1.02 -9.11 -1.74
CA THR A 335 2.43 -9.19 -1.34
C THR A 335 3.30 -8.92 -2.55
N VAL A 336 4.05 -7.82 -2.50
CA VAL A 336 4.92 -7.40 -3.60
C VAL A 336 6.35 -7.33 -3.12
N THR A 337 7.27 -7.80 -3.96
CA THR A 337 8.71 -7.80 -3.67
C THR A 337 9.42 -6.92 -4.68
N TYR A 338 10.25 -6.02 -4.16
CA TYR A 338 11.03 -5.05 -4.92
C TYR A 338 12.53 -5.35 -4.72
N PRO A 339 13.24 -5.82 -5.75
CA PRO A 339 14.69 -5.96 -5.69
C PRO A 339 15.35 -4.60 -5.53
N ILE A 340 16.42 -4.56 -4.75
CA ILE A 340 17.13 -3.32 -4.43
C ILE A 340 18.55 -3.39 -4.94
N ASP A 341 18.91 -2.39 -5.76
CA ASP A 341 20.26 -2.25 -6.24
C ASP A 341 21.22 -1.83 -5.10
N ARG A 342 22.44 -2.35 -5.14
CA ARG A 342 23.46 -2.07 -4.13
C ARG A 342 23.77 -0.57 -4.01
N SER A 343 23.68 0.19 -5.11
CA SER A 343 23.89 1.64 -5.13
C SER A 343 22.85 2.41 -4.29
N MET A 344 21.64 1.88 -4.14
CA MET A 344 20.54 2.55 -3.43
C MET A 344 20.57 2.33 -1.91
N ILE A 345 21.30 1.31 -1.44
CA ILE A 345 21.30 0.91 -0.02
C ILE A 345 21.84 2.02 0.89
N GLY A 346 22.87 2.75 0.46
CA GLY A 346 23.41 3.87 1.24
C GLY A 346 22.35 4.95 1.47
N THR A 347 21.65 5.32 0.40
CA THR A 347 20.55 6.29 0.45
C THR A 347 19.42 5.79 1.34
N LEU A 348 18.93 4.56 1.16
CA LEU A 348 17.82 3.99 1.93
C LEU A 348 18.07 3.94 3.45
N ARG A 349 19.35 3.79 3.87
CA ARG A 349 19.74 3.79 5.29
C ARG A 349 19.76 5.16 5.95
N GLN A 350 19.89 6.23 5.16
CA GLN A 350 20.07 7.59 5.67
C GLN A 350 18.89 8.50 5.36
N SER A 351 18.00 8.06 4.47
CA SER A 351 16.91 8.89 3.97
C SER A 351 15.69 8.80 4.87
N GLU A 352 14.97 9.92 4.95
CA GLU A 352 13.66 10.01 5.56
C GLU A 352 12.60 10.10 4.46
N LEU A 353 11.53 9.31 4.60
CA LEU A 353 10.44 9.26 3.64
C LEU A 353 9.42 10.39 3.87
N ASN A 354 8.89 10.92 2.77
CA ASN A 354 7.79 11.88 2.77
C ASN A 354 6.48 11.20 2.35
N TYR A 355 6.45 10.68 1.13
CA TYR A 355 5.32 9.93 0.58
C TYR A 355 5.82 8.88 -0.40
N VAL A 356 4.97 7.91 -0.71
CA VAL A 356 5.24 6.91 -1.74
C VAL A 356 4.16 6.94 -2.81
N GLN A 357 4.54 6.65 -4.05
CA GLN A 357 3.62 6.45 -5.16
C GLN A 357 3.68 4.99 -5.57
N LEU A 358 2.53 4.33 -5.55
CA LEU A 358 2.41 2.93 -5.93
C LEU A 358 1.58 2.82 -7.22
N PHE A 359 2.11 2.13 -8.22
CA PHE A 359 1.50 1.98 -9.53
C PHE A 359 0.74 0.66 -9.64
N TRP A 360 -0.59 0.75 -9.53
CA TRP A 360 -1.53 -0.34 -9.73
C TRP A 360 -1.88 -0.53 -11.21
N SER A 361 -2.52 -1.64 -11.54
CA SER A 361 -3.06 -1.87 -12.90
C SER A 361 -4.13 -0.85 -13.29
N SER A 362 -4.82 -0.24 -12.32
CA SER A 362 -5.83 0.81 -12.54
C SER A 362 -5.29 2.24 -12.49
N GLY A 363 -3.96 2.43 -12.43
CA GLY A 363 -3.30 3.73 -12.29
C GLY A 363 -2.47 3.80 -11.01
N PHE A 364 -1.97 4.98 -10.62
CA PHE A 364 -1.19 5.11 -9.39
C PHE A 364 -1.97 5.70 -8.21
N GLU A 365 -1.42 5.61 -7.01
CA GLU A 365 -1.89 6.32 -5.83
C GLU A 365 -0.72 6.88 -5.02
N GLU A 366 -0.93 8.04 -4.39
CA GLU A 366 0.05 8.64 -3.47
C GLU A 366 -0.36 8.36 -2.02
N TYR A 367 0.53 7.76 -1.25
CA TYR A 367 0.35 7.45 0.16
C TYR A 367 1.32 8.26 1.01
N ASP A 368 0.78 9.02 1.96
CA ASP A 368 1.57 9.81 2.89
C ASP A 368 2.27 8.88 3.91
N ILE A 369 3.55 9.13 4.19
CA ILE A 369 4.32 8.36 5.18
C ILE A 369 4.36 9.12 6.50
N TYR A 370 3.86 8.50 7.58
CA TYR A 370 3.90 9.09 8.92
C TYR A 370 5.14 8.68 9.71
N GLN A 371 5.67 7.47 9.46
CA GLN A 371 6.90 6.98 10.06
C GLN A 371 8.09 7.23 9.12
N VAL A 372 8.58 8.46 9.13
CA VAL A 372 9.57 8.96 8.15
C VAL A 372 10.90 8.18 8.17
N ASP A 373 11.27 7.59 9.30
CA ASP A 373 12.50 6.84 9.54
C ASP A 373 12.36 5.31 9.32
N VAL A 374 11.19 4.83 8.86
CA VAL A 374 10.89 3.39 8.73
C VAL A 374 11.93 2.63 7.90
N LEU A 375 12.44 3.23 6.81
CA LEU A 375 13.47 2.58 5.99
C LEU A 375 14.78 2.41 6.74
N GLN A 376 15.20 3.40 7.53
CA GLN A 376 16.44 3.35 8.29
C GLN A 376 16.42 2.16 9.25
N ARG A 377 15.32 2.02 10.01
CA ARG A 377 15.13 0.90 10.94
C ARG A 377 15.12 -0.47 10.25
N LEU A 378 14.46 -0.57 9.10
CA LEU A 378 14.42 -1.80 8.32
C LEU A 378 15.83 -2.15 7.79
N PHE A 379 16.56 -1.21 7.21
CA PHE A 379 17.87 -1.46 6.58
C PHE A 379 19.04 -1.56 7.55
N ASP A 380 18.91 -1.05 8.78
CA ASP A 380 19.88 -1.28 9.85
C ASP A 380 19.96 -2.77 10.24
N CYS A 381 18.93 -3.55 9.92
CA CYS A 381 18.88 -4.99 10.14
C CYS A 381 19.62 -5.84 9.11
N LEU A 382 19.95 -5.31 7.95
CA LEU A 382 20.64 -6.05 6.89
C LEU A 382 22.13 -5.78 6.91
#